data_AF-A0A3C2D5W0-F1
#
_entry.id   AF-A0A3C2D5W0-F1
#
_cell.length_a   1.000
_cell.length_b   1.000
_cell.length_c   1.000
_cell.angle_alpha   90.00
_cell.angle_beta   90.00
_cell.angle_gamma   90.00
#
_symmetry.space_group_name_H-M   'P 1'
#
loop_
_entity.id
_entity.type
_entity.pdbx_description
1 polymer ?
#
loop_
_entity_poly.entity_id
_entity_poly.type
_entity_poly.pdbx_seq_one_letter_code
_entity_poly.pdbx_strand_id
1 'polypeptide(L)'
;MYEKDHKEPDFMKRPPKNPFRTPDSYFESLEDRIMVNIKNTTKKKSSSSAIIRFLKPALGIAASITLVYMLAYNPINKFLQKGTAKTELTDTAGTDLLNNYSINLASIDDNSLINAIFTDETNIFAETNPDEFLAYLSTDMNDVEIYSEIQN
;
A
#
# COMPACT_ATOMS: atom_id res chain seq x y z
N MET A 1 -33.14 50.32 67.01
CA MET A 1 -31.78 49.92 66.57
C MET A 1 -31.90 48.53 65.97
N TYR A 2 -31.35 48.29 64.78
CA TYR A 2 -31.39 46.97 64.14
C TYR A 2 -30.08 46.24 64.41
N GLU A 3 -30.14 45.10 65.10
CA GLU A 3 -29.06 44.11 65.10
C GLU A 3 -29.15 43.34 63.77
N LYS A 4 -28.07 43.36 62.98
CA LYS A 4 -27.96 42.58 61.74
C LYS A 4 -27.38 41.22 62.10
N ASP A 5 -28.22 40.20 62.11
CA ASP A 5 -27.80 38.80 62.17
C ASP A 5 -26.93 38.48 60.94
N HIS A 6 -25.63 38.36 61.14
CA HIS A 6 -24.69 37.93 60.11
C HIS A 6 -24.80 36.40 59.96
N LYS A 7 -25.74 35.95 59.12
CA LYS A 7 -25.76 34.55 58.67
C LYS A 7 -24.72 34.41 57.56
N GLU A 8 -23.66 33.65 57.82
CA GLU A 8 -22.67 33.33 56.79
C GLU A 8 -23.36 32.66 55.60
N PRO A 9 -23.05 33.07 54.37
CA PRO A 9 -23.72 32.55 53.20
C PRO A 9 -23.32 31.09 52.91
N ASP A 10 -24.26 30.29 52.41
CA ASP A 10 -24.14 28.84 52.23
C ASP A 10 -22.90 28.39 51.45
N PHE A 11 -22.38 29.21 50.53
CA PHE A 11 -21.19 28.90 49.74
C PHE A 11 -19.87 28.92 50.53
N MET A 12 -19.87 29.46 51.75
CA MET A 12 -18.69 29.50 52.61
C MET A 12 -18.57 28.25 53.51
N LYS A 13 -19.61 27.38 53.51
CA LYS A 13 -19.61 26.10 54.20
C LYS A 13 -18.65 25.13 53.52
N ARG A 14 -17.50 24.89 54.14
CA ARG A 14 -16.53 23.89 53.66
C ARG A 14 -17.12 22.49 53.86
N PRO A 15 -16.97 21.57 52.89
CA PRO A 15 -17.35 20.19 53.11
C PRO A 15 -16.56 19.60 54.28
N PRO A 16 -17.19 18.84 55.19
CA PRO A 16 -16.53 18.31 56.40
C PRO A 16 -15.46 17.25 56.07
N LYS A 17 -15.44 16.75 54.84
CA LYS A 17 -14.49 15.76 54.35
C LYS A 17 -13.49 16.43 53.42
N ASN A 18 -12.19 16.24 53.69
CA ASN A 18 -11.12 16.72 52.83
C ASN A 18 -11.25 16.07 51.42
N PRO A 19 -11.49 16.86 50.36
CA PRO A 19 -11.64 16.33 49.00
C PRO A 19 -10.33 15.80 48.41
N PHE A 20 -9.18 16.13 49.02
CA PHE A 20 -7.86 15.67 48.60
C PHE A 20 -7.38 14.43 49.37
N ARG A 21 -8.26 13.80 50.17
CA ARG A 21 -7.91 12.57 50.88
C ARG A 21 -7.95 11.38 49.92
N THR A 22 -6.87 10.61 49.88
CA THR A 22 -6.84 9.34 49.14
C THR A 22 -7.81 8.33 49.76
N PRO A 23 -8.33 7.37 48.97
CA PRO A 23 -9.07 6.24 49.49
C PRO A 23 -8.26 5.43 50.50
N ASP A 24 -8.96 4.84 51.46
CA ASP A 24 -8.34 3.96 52.45
C ASP A 24 -7.74 2.74 51.72
N SER A 25 -6.52 2.32 52.09
CA SER A 25 -5.76 1.22 51.47
C SER A 25 -5.44 1.39 49.97
N TYR A 26 -5.48 2.61 49.42
CA TYR A 26 -5.11 2.87 48.02
C TYR A 26 -3.70 2.36 47.69
N PHE A 27 -2.73 2.65 48.54
CA PHE A 27 -1.33 2.29 48.33
C PHE A 27 -1.07 0.79 48.52
N GLU A 28 -1.86 0.10 49.33
CA GLU A 28 -1.77 -1.36 49.53
C GLU A 28 -2.14 -2.11 48.23
N SER A 29 -3.21 -1.68 47.55
CA SER A 29 -3.65 -2.30 46.28
C SER A 29 -2.86 -1.84 45.05
N LEU A 30 -2.02 -0.81 45.18
CA LEU A 30 -1.32 -0.19 44.06
C LEU A 30 -0.27 -1.15 43.46
N GLU A 31 0.48 -1.84 44.32
CA GLU A 31 1.50 -2.79 43.91
C GLU A 31 0.90 -3.92 43.06
N ASP A 32 -0.21 -4.51 43.54
CA ASP A 32 -0.93 -5.55 42.82
C ASP A 32 -1.41 -5.08 41.45
N ARG A 33 -1.97 -3.87 41.37
CA ARG A 33 -2.45 -3.27 40.11
C ARG A 33 -1.30 -3.08 39.11
N ILE A 34 -0.16 -2.60 39.57
CA ILE A 34 1.04 -2.43 38.73
C ILE A 34 1.54 -3.79 38.23
N MET A 35 1.66 -4.78 39.13
CA MET A 35 2.13 -6.12 38.80
C MET A 35 1.22 -6.83 37.79
N VAL A 36 -0.11 -6.72 37.96
CA VAL A 36 -1.09 -7.26 37.01
C VAL A 36 -0.95 -6.60 35.64
N ASN A 37 -0.77 -5.27 35.60
CA ASN A 37 -0.59 -4.56 34.33
C ASN A 37 0.70 -4.97 33.61
N ILE A 38 1.82 -5.11 34.33
CA ILE A 38 3.10 -5.57 33.76
C ILE A 38 2.98 -7.02 33.23
N LYS A 39 2.30 -7.91 33.97
CA LYS A 39 2.05 -9.29 33.51
C LYS A 39 1.15 -9.34 32.28
N ASN A 40 0.17 -8.44 32.18
CA ASN A 40 -0.75 -8.39 31.04
C ASN A 40 -0.10 -7.79 29.79
N THR A 41 0.85 -6.85 29.92
CA THR A 41 1.61 -6.32 28.79
C THR A 41 2.59 -7.35 28.24
N THR A 42 3.24 -8.12 29.12
CA THR A 42 4.17 -9.19 28.73
C THR A 42 3.49 -10.43 28.16
N LYS A 43 2.23 -10.71 28.52
CA LYS A 43 1.43 -11.83 27.97
C LYS A 43 0.70 -11.50 26.67
N LYS A 44 0.91 -10.33 26.05
CA LYS A 44 0.13 -9.93 24.88
C LYS A 44 0.71 -10.48 23.56
N LYS A 45 -0.09 -11.39 22.99
CA LYS A 45 -0.19 -11.80 21.59
C LYS A 45 0.70 -12.96 21.17
N SER A 46 0.25 -14.18 21.52
CA SER A 46 0.49 -15.36 20.69
C SER A 46 0.17 -15.01 19.23
N SER A 47 1.18 -15.04 18.38
CA SER A 47 1.23 -14.44 17.05
C SER A 47 0.62 -15.31 15.95
N SER A 48 -0.15 -16.35 16.29
CA SER A 48 -0.68 -17.31 15.31
C SER A 48 -1.64 -16.70 14.28
N SER A 49 -2.22 -15.53 14.56
CA SER A 49 -3.08 -14.82 13.61
C SER A 49 -2.31 -14.03 12.54
N ALA A 50 -0.98 -13.83 12.70
CA ALA A 50 -0.18 -13.10 11.73
C ALA A 50 0.05 -13.95 10.47
N ILE A 51 0.39 -15.23 10.65
CA ILE A 51 0.63 -16.17 9.54
C ILE A 51 -0.66 -16.36 8.72
N ILE A 52 -1.82 -16.48 9.38
CA ILE A 52 -3.12 -16.59 8.70
C ILE A 52 -3.46 -15.31 7.92
N ARG A 53 -3.00 -14.14 8.36
CA ARG A 53 -3.21 -12.87 7.64
C ARG A 53 -2.40 -12.79 6.35
N PHE A 54 -1.20 -13.38 6.31
CA PHE A 54 -0.37 -13.48 5.11
C PHE A 54 -0.81 -14.61 4.17
N LEU A 55 -1.44 -15.66 4.69
CA LEU A 55 -1.94 -16.77 3.86
C LEU A 55 -3.18 -16.39 3.04
N LYS A 56 -3.99 -15.42 3.51
CA LYS A 56 -5.17 -14.92 2.79
C LYS A 56 -4.87 -14.39 1.38
N PRO A 57 -3.92 -13.46 1.17
CA PRO A 57 -3.56 -12.99 -0.17
C PRO A 57 -2.73 -14.03 -0.95
N ALA A 58 -1.89 -14.82 -0.28
CA ALA A 58 -1.06 -15.84 -0.94
C ALA A 58 -1.88 -16.94 -1.64
N LEU A 59 -3.08 -17.23 -1.13
CA LEU A 59 -4.00 -18.20 -1.73
C LEU A 59 -4.44 -17.79 -3.15
N GLY A 60 -4.57 -16.49 -3.42
CA GLY A 60 -4.93 -15.98 -4.75
C GLY A 60 -3.82 -16.17 -5.79
N ILE A 61 -2.56 -16.00 -5.38
CA ILE A 61 -1.39 -16.19 -6.25
C ILE A 61 -1.19 -17.66 -6.58
N ALA A 62 -1.30 -18.55 -5.59
CA ALA A 62 -1.22 -19.99 -5.85
C ALA A 62 -2.33 -20.47 -6.81
N ALA A 63 -3.55 -19.92 -6.67
CA ALA A 63 -4.67 -20.23 -7.54
C ALA A 63 -4.45 -19.75 -8.99
N SER A 64 -3.86 -18.56 -9.22
CA SER A 64 -3.60 -18.07 -10.58
C SER A 64 -2.51 -18.89 -11.29
N ILE A 65 -1.43 -19.23 -10.58
CA ILE A 65 -0.36 -20.08 -11.13
C ILE A 65 -0.91 -21.48 -11.46
N THR A 66 -1.70 -22.05 -10.54
CA THR A 66 -2.34 -23.36 -10.75
C THR A 66 -3.34 -23.31 -11.91
N LEU A 67 -4.10 -22.23 -12.07
CA LEU A 67 -5.02 -22.03 -13.18
C LEU A 67 -4.26 -22.01 -14.52
N VAL A 68 -3.18 -21.23 -14.62
CA VAL A 68 -2.34 -21.17 -15.82
C VAL A 68 -1.72 -22.53 -16.12
N TYR A 69 -1.19 -23.22 -15.12
CA TYR A 69 -0.64 -24.57 -15.28
C TYR A 69 -1.71 -25.57 -15.75
N MET A 70 -2.90 -25.53 -15.17
CA MET A 70 -4.02 -26.40 -15.54
C MET A 70 -4.53 -26.10 -16.96
N LEU A 71 -4.54 -24.82 -17.35
CA LEU A 71 -4.93 -24.38 -18.68
C LEU A 71 -3.88 -24.77 -19.74
N ALA A 72 -2.59 -24.73 -19.38
CA ALA A 72 -1.51 -25.17 -20.25
C ALA A 72 -1.44 -26.69 -20.38
N TYR A 73 -1.64 -27.41 -19.28
CA TYR A 73 -1.47 -28.85 -19.20
C TYR A 73 -2.63 -29.65 -19.81
N ASN A 74 -3.89 -29.19 -19.66
CA ASN A 74 -5.06 -30.03 -19.98
C ASN A 74 -5.56 -29.95 -21.43
N PRO A 75 -5.75 -28.79 -22.10
CA PRO A 75 -6.38 -28.78 -23.43
C PRO A 75 -5.66 -28.01 -24.54
N ILE A 76 -4.50 -27.35 -24.35
CA ILE A 76 -3.82 -26.66 -25.47
C ILE A 76 -3.57 -27.65 -26.63
N ASN A 77 -3.06 -28.85 -26.35
CA ASN A 77 -2.83 -29.86 -27.40
C ASN A 77 -4.12 -30.49 -27.97
N LYS A 78 -5.22 -30.53 -27.21
CA LYS A 78 -6.49 -31.14 -27.66
C LYS A 78 -7.37 -30.18 -28.45
N PHE A 79 -7.29 -28.88 -28.17
CA PHE A 79 -8.11 -27.84 -28.79
C PHE A 79 -7.46 -27.24 -30.04
N LEU A 80 -6.12 -27.15 -30.11
CA LEU A 80 -5.41 -26.62 -31.30
C LEU A 80 -5.37 -27.58 -32.50
N GLN A 81 -5.60 -28.89 -32.32
CA GLN A 81 -5.58 -29.85 -33.43
C GLN A 81 -6.87 -29.90 -34.27
N LYS A 82 -7.95 -29.19 -33.88
CA LYS A 82 -9.22 -29.24 -34.63
C LYS A 82 -9.39 -28.13 -35.69
N GLY A 83 -8.35 -27.37 -36.00
CA GLY A 83 -8.48 -26.19 -36.87
C GLY A 83 -7.27 -25.72 -37.66
N THR A 84 -6.22 -26.52 -37.86
CA THR A 84 -5.09 -26.09 -38.71
C THR A 84 -5.41 -26.32 -40.19
N ALA A 85 -6.13 -25.36 -40.80
CA ALA A 85 -5.92 -25.08 -42.21
C ALA A 85 -4.47 -24.61 -42.36
N LYS A 86 -3.75 -25.18 -43.32
CA LYS A 86 -2.38 -24.77 -43.64
C LYS A 86 -2.39 -23.31 -44.11
N THR A 87 -2.01 -22.39 -43.25
CA THR A 87 -1.62 -21.04 -43.65
C THR A 87 -0.11 -20.98 -43.55
N GLU A 88 0.57 -21.08 -44.70
CA GLU A 88 1.94 -20.58 -44.83
C GLU A 88 1.90 -19.08 -44.51
N LEU A 89 2.29 -18.73 -43.28
CA LEU A 89 2.58 -17.36 -42.93
C LEU A 89 4.07 -17.19 -43.17
N THR A 90 4.39 -16.54 -44.29
CA THR A 90 5.68 -15.92 -44.53
C THR A 90 6.07 -15.09 -43.31
N ASP A 91 7.27 -15.40 -42.82
CA ASP A 91 8.10 -14.66 -41.88
C ASP A 91 8.06 -13.13 -42.11
N THR A 92 8.31 -12.37 -41.05
CA THR A 92 8.91 -11.01 -41.00
C THR A 92 8.07 -9.86 -40.41
N ALA A 93 6.74 -9.93 -40.24
CA ALA A 93 5.99 -8.72 -39.79
C ALA A 93 5.44 -8.74 -38.34
N GLY A 94 5.25 -9.91 -37.72
CA GLY A 94 4.55 -10.02 -36.43
C GLY A 94 5.44 -10.05 -35.19
N THR A 95 6.71 -10.45 -35.36
CA THR A 95 7.69 -10.56 -34.26
C THR A 95 8.26 -9.22 -33.85
N ASP A 96 8.40 -8.29 -34.80
CA ASP A 96 9.00 -6.98 -34.55
C ASP A 96 8.06 -6.07 -33.75
N LEU A 97 6.75 -6.19 -33.93
CA LEU A 97 5.77 -5.41 -33.15
C LEU A 97 5.73 -5.85 -31.68
N LEU A 98 5.80 -7.16 -31.38
CA LEU A 98 5.82 -7.62 -29.99
C LEU A 98 7.16 -7.37 -29.31
N ASN A 99 8.28 -7.44 -30.05
CA ASN A 99 9.60 -7.05 -29.53
C ASN A 99 9.70 -5.55 -29.27
N ASN A 100 9.05 -4.70 -30.09
CA ASN A 100 9.08 -3.24 -29.94
C ASN A 100 8.29 -2.75 -28.71
N TYR A 101 7.23 -3.47 -28.30
CA TYR A 101 6.45 -3.17 -27.09
C TYR A 101 6.83 -4.01 -25.87
N SER A 102 7.70 -5.01 -26.02
CA SER A 102 8.22 -5.74 -24.88
C SER A 102 9.31 -4.93 -24.19
N ILE A 103 8.99 -4.38 -23.02
CA ILE A 103 10.00 -3.89 -22.09
C ILE A 103 10.95 -5.06 -21.83
N ASN A 104 12.18 -4.99 -22.36
CA ASN A 104 13.19 -6.02 -22.21
C ASN A 104 13.74 -5.95 -20.78
N LEU A 105 12.94 -6.41 -19.82
CA LEU A 105 13.24 -6.38 -18.39
C LEU A 105 14.53 -7.16 -18.07
N ALA A 106 14.90 -8.11 -18.93
CA ALA A 106 16.13 -8.88 -18.83
C ALA A 106 17.40 -8.07 -19.14
N SER A 107 17.31 -6.94 -19.84
CA SER A 107 18.45 -6.05 -20.10
C SER A 107 18.55 -4.88 -19.12
N ILE A 108 17.60 -4.74 -18.20
CA ILE A 108 17.63 -3.71 -17.16
C ILE A 108 18.52 -4.21 -16.04
N ASP A 109 19.55 -3.43 -15.70
CA ASP A 109 20.43 -3.72 -14.57
C ASP A 109 19.66 -3.63 -13.25
N ASP A 110 19.77 -4.66 -12.40
CA ASP A 110 19.03 -4.77 -11.14
C ASP A 110 19.29 -3.58 -10.22
N ASN A 111 20.50 -3.02 -10.25
CA ASN A 111 20.87 -1.86 -9.44
C ASN A 111 20.17 -0.58 -9.90
N SER A 112 19.92 -0.44 -11.21
CA SER A 112 19.14 0.66 -11.77
C SER A 112 17.68 0.57 -11.35
N LEU A 113 17.14 -0.66 -11.36
CA LEU A 113 15.76 -0.95 -10.95
C LEU A 113 15.55 -0.68 -9.45
N ILE A 114 16.50 -1.09 -8.61
CA ILE A 114 16.51 -0.78 -7.18
C ILE A 114 16.61 0.72 -6.97
N ASN A 115 17.53 1.42 -7.65
CA ASN A 115 17.61 2.87 -7.52
C ASN A 115 16.29 3.56 -7.92
N ALA A 116 15.62 3.14 -8.99
CA ALA A 116 14.35 3.72 -9.41
C ALA A 116 13.18 3.47 -8.44
N ILE A 117 13.15 2.32 -7.76
CA ILE A 117 12.10 1.98 -6.77
C ILE A 117 12.36 2.62 -5.40
N PHE A 118 13.63 2.78 -5.03
CA PHE A 118 14.03 3.22 -3.70
C PHE A 118 14.58 4.66 -3.64
N THR A 119 14.71 5.35 -4.78
CA THR A 119 14.89 6.81 -4.73
C THR A 119 13.57 7.42 -4.31
N ASP A 120 13.56 7.99 -3.10
CA ASP A 120 12.48 8.86 -2.63
C ASP A 120 12.14 9.86 -3.73
N GLU A 121 10.87 9.87 -4.16
CA GLU A 121 10.32 10.72 -5.24
C GLU A 121 10.52 12.23 -5.01
N THR A 122 11.17 12.62 -3.91
CA THR A 122 11.40 14.00 -3.49
C THR A 122 12.43 14.76 -4.35
N ASN A 123 13.11 14.11 -5.30
CA ASN A 123 14.10 14.77 -6.18
C ASN A 123 13.86 14.61 -7.70
N ILE A 124 12.76 13.98 -8.14
CA ILE A 124 12.48 13.83 -9.59
C ILE A 124 11.96 15.14 -10.23
N PHE A 125 11.55 16.12 -9.42
CA PHE A 125 11.19 17.46 -9.90
C PHE A 125 12.40 18.40 -10.09
N ALA A 126 13.62 17.86 -10.16
CA ALA A 126 14.77 18.62 -10.64
C ALA A 126 14.65 18.82 -12.16
N GLU A 127 13.88 19.85 -12.53
CA GLU A 127 14.02 20.64 -13.76
C GLU A 127 14.03 19.85 -15.07
N THR A 128 12.96 19.09 -15.34
CA THR A 128 12.67 18.67 -16.71
C THR A 128 12.22 19.89 -17.51
N ASN A 129 13.08 20.41 -18.40
CA ASN A 129 12.71 21.49 -19.30
C ASN A 129 11.57 21.01 -20.22
N PRO A 130 10.37 21.62 -20.14
CA PRO A 130 9.22 21.17 -20.92
C PRO A 130 9.50 21.18 -22.43
N ASP A 131 10.39 22.06 -22.89
CA ASP A 131 10.73 22.20 -24.30
C ASP A 131 11.57 21.01 -24.80
N GLU A 132 12.46 20.46 -23.96
CA GLU A 132 13.27 19.29 -24.28
C GLU A 132 12.43 18.02 -24.31
N PHE A 133 11.47 17.91 -23.38
CA PHE A 133 10.50 16.82 -23.36
C PHE A 133 9.59 16.85 -24.59
N LEU A 134 9.11 18.03 -24.99
CA LEU A 134 8.33 18.20 -26.22
C LEU A 134 9.13 17.90 -27.48
N ALA A 135 10.42 18.24 -27.52
CA ALA A 135 11.31 17.88 -28.62
C ALA A 135 11.49 16.36 -28.72
N TYR A 136 11.68 15.69 -27.59
CA TYR A 136 11.76 14.22 -27.54
C TYR A 136 10.47 13.54 -28.01
N LEU A 137 9.31 14.03 -27.55
CA LEU A 137 8.01 13.49 -27.96
C LEU A 137 7.69 13.75 -29.44
N SER A 138 8.18 14.86 -30.01
CA SER A 138 7.96 15.19 -31.43
C SER A 138 9.02 14.60 -32.37
N THR A 139 10.10 14.00 -31.85
CA THR A 139 11.17 13.42 -32.68
C THR A 139 10.65 12.27 -33.56
N ASP A 140 9.65 11.53 -33.10
CA ASP A 140 9.02 10.43 -33.84
C ASP A 140 7.71 10.85 -34.55
N MET A 141 7.21 12.08 -34.32
CA MET A 141 6.03 12.59 -35.03
C MET A 141 6.43 13.27 -36.34
N ASN A 142 5.87 12.79 -37.45
CA ASN A 142 6.10 13.39 -38.76
C ASN A 142 5.32 14.71 -38.88
N ASP A 143 5.89 15.76 -39.48
CA ASP A 143 5.28 17.09 -39.62
C ASP A 143 3.83 17.02 -40.14
N VAL A 144 3.56 16.09 -41.06
CA VAL A 144 2.25 15.85 -41.66
C VAL A 144 1.18 15.41 -40.63
N GLU A 145 1.55 14.59 -39.65
CA GLU A 145 0.64 14.16 -38.57
C GLU A 145 0.36 15.32 -37.62
N ILE A 146 1.37 16.14 -37.31
CA ILE A 146 1.21 17.34 -36.46
C ILE A 146 0.22 18.32 -37.09
N TYR A 147 0.30 18.58 -38.41
CA TYR A 147 -0.65 19.47 -39.09
C TYR A 147 -2.08 18.92 -39.12
N SER A 148 -2.25 17.60 -39.14
CA SER A 148 -3.58 17.00 -39.16
C SER A 148 -4.32 17.11 -37.83
N GLU A 149 -3.59 17.09 -36.70
CA GLU A 149 -4.17 17.19 -35.36
C GLU A 149 -4.56 18.64 -35.01
N ILE A 150 -3.83 19.64 -35.50
CA ILE A 150 -4.11 21.07 -35.22
C ILE A 150 -5.36 21.58 -35.97
N GLN A 151 -5.78 20.88 -37.02
CA GLN A 151 -6.91 21.29 -37.87
C GLN A 151 -8.25 20.66 -37.50
N ASN A 152 -8.29 19.82 -36.46
CA ASN A 152 -9.50 19.20 -35.89
C ASN A 152 -9.83 19.80 -34.52
#